data_AF-I1PBG2-F1
#
_entry.id   AF-I1PBG2-F1
#
_cell.length_a   1.000
_cell.length_b   1.000
_cell.length_c   1.000
_cell.angle_alpha   90.00
_cell.angle_beta   90.00
_cell.angle_gamma   90.00
#
_symmetry.space_group_name_H-M   'P 1'
#
loop_
_entity.id
_entity.type
_entity.pdbx_description
1 polymer ?
#
loop_
_entity_poly.entity_id
_entity_poly.type
_entity_poly.pdbx_seq_one_letter_code
_entity_poly.pdbx_strand_id
1 'polypeptide(L)'
;MEHCNGIAAVGRWLSTKPKVIFVLGATATGKSKLAIRLAARFDGEVINSDKIQAHDGFPVITNKVTDEERAGVAHHLLGGVSPDADFTAEDFRREAAAAVARVHAAGRLPVVAGGSNTYVEALVAGGGGAFLAAYDCLFLWTDVAPDLLRWYTAARVDDMVRRGLVGEARAGFDAGADYTRGVRRAIGLPEMHGYLLAEREGGAGAEDDDDLLAGMLEAAVREIKDNTFRLTVSQVAKIRRLSALPGWDVRRVDATAVVARMAEGAPHGETWREVVWEPCEEMVSRFLETPAAAAAVVANGKVDVNVGDAAAGVPQAAAAAAVAAGVV
;
A
#
# COMPACT_ATOMS: atom_id res chain seq x y z
N MET A 1 -50.87 -33.00 -35.27
CA MET A 1 -50.21 -31.68 -35.28
C MET A 1 -49.33 -31.61 -34.05
N GLU A 2 -48.01 -31.65 -34.28
CA GLU A 2 -46.88 -31.28 -33.39
C GLU A 2 -46.75 -32.06 -32.07
N HIS A 3 -45.88 -33.08 -31.87
CA HIS A 3 -44.43 -33.24 -32.01
C HIS A 3 -43.51 -32.33 -31.14
N CYS A 4 -42.78 -33.02 -30.24
CA CYS A 4 -41.38 -32.81 -29.82
C CYS A 4 -41.04 -32.06 -28.50
N ASN A 5 -40.56 -32.87 -27.55
CA ASN A 5 -39.37 -32.73 -26.69
C ASN A 5 -38.52 -31.44 -26.79
N GLY A 6 -38.07 -30.97 -25.62
CA GLY A 6 -36.86 -30.15 -25.44
C GLY A 6 -36.65 -29.84 -23.96
N ILE A 7 -35.98 -30.72 -23.20
CA ILE A 7 -34.57 -30.57 -22.79
C ILE A 7 -34.31 -29.31 -21.96
N ALA A 8 -33.83 -29.56 -20.74
CA ALA A 8 -33.30 -28.59 -19.79
C ALA A 8 -32.49 -27.46 -20.46
N ALA A 9 -32.90 -26.22 -20.23
CA ALA A 9 -32.03 -25.06 -20.40
C ALA A 9 -31.59 -24.61 -19.01
N VAL A 10 -30.50 -25.23 -18.58
CA VAL A 10 -29.61 -24.81 -17.50
C VAL A 10 -29.33 -23.31 -17.69
N GLY A 11 -29.95 -22.46 -16.85
CA GLY A 11 -29.67 -21.03 -16.80
C GLY A 11 -28.25 -20.79 -16.31
N ARG A 12 -27.32 -20.84 -17.27
CA ARG A 12 -25.88 -20.63 -17.14
C ARG A 12 -25.64 -19.23 -16.55
N TRP A 13 -25.06 -19.17 -15.35
CA TRP A 13 -24.94 -17.95 -14.56
C TRP A 13 -24.25 -16.79 -15.30
N LEU A 14 -24.87 -15.62 -15.19
CA LEU A 14 -24.50 -14.28 -15.67
C LEU A 14 -23.87 -13.53 -14.48
N SER A 15 -22.62 -13.03 -14.52
CA SER A 15 -22.16 -12.15 -13.42
C SER A 15 -22.69 -10.72 -13.58
N THR A 16 -23.68 -10.35 -12.76
CA THR A 16 -24.22 -8.99 -12.57
C THR A 16 -23.59 -8.27 -11.37
N LYS A 17 -22.50 -8.82 -10.82
CA LYS A 17 -21.97 -8.36 -9.54
C LYS A 17 -21.29 -6.99 -9.66
N PRO A 18 -21.47 -6.11 -8.65
CA PRO A 18 -20.71 -4.88 -8.54
C PRO A 18 -19.19 -5.15 -8.47
N LYS A 19 -18.40 -4.21 -8.99
CA LYS A 19 -16.95 -4.35 -9.22
C LYS A 19 -16.13 -3.64 -8.13
N VAL A 20 -15.09 -4.29 -7.60
CA VAL A 20 -14.17 -3.68 -6.62
C VAL A 20 -12.73 -3.85 -7.09
N ILE A 21 -11.94 -2.78 -7.01
CA ILE A 21 -10.50 -2.81 -7.32
C ILE A 21 -9.70 -2.87 -6.01
N PHE A 22 -8.68 -3.71 -5.99
CA PHE A 22 -7.71 -3.79 -4.89
C PHE A 22 -6.32 -3.44 -5.40
N VAL A 23 -5.65 -2.50 -4.73
CA VAL A 23 -4.25 -2.12 -4.99
C VAL A 23 -3.37 -2.64 -3.85
N LEU A 24 -2.67 -3.73 -4.12
CA LEU A 24 -1.75 -4.45 -3.23
C LEU A 24 -0.30 -4.07 -3.52
N GLY A 25 0.57 -4.35 -2.55
CA GLY A 25 2.01 -4.09 -2.65
C GLY A 25 2.65 -3.76 -1.31
N ALA A 26 3.96 -3.94 -1.22
CA ALA A 26 4.71 -3.55 -0.02
C ALA A 26 4.68 -2.03 0.19
N THR A 27 5.03 -1.56 1.40
CA THR A 27 5.25 -0.12 1.58
C THR A 27 6.33 0.38 0.60
N ALA A 28 6.23 1.65 0.21
CA ALA A 28 7.05 2.26 -0.83
C ALA A 28 6.92 1.69 -2.25
N THR A 29 5.88 0.91 -2.61
CA THR A 29 5.65 0.47 -4.01
C THR A 29 4.68 1.34 -4.81
N GLY A 30 4.38 2.57 -4.35
CA GLY A 30 3.54 3.52 -5.09
C GLY A 30 2.03 3.25 -5.08
N LYS A 31 1.53 2.39 -4.18
CA LYS A 31 0.10 2.01 -4.09
C LYS A 31 -0.86 3.20 -4.04
N SER A 32 -0.62 4.16 -3.15
CA SER A 32 -1.55 5.30 -2.98
C SER A 32 -1.63 6.15 -4.24
N LYS A 33 -0.50 6.41 -4.90
CA LYS A 33 -0.45 7.13 -6.19
C LYS A 33 -1.27 6.40 -7.27
N LEU A 34 -1.16 5.08 -7.35
CA LEU A 34 -1.94 4.29 -8.30
C LEU A 34 -3.43 4.31 -7.95
N ALA A 35 -3.79 4.08 -6.68
CA ALA A 35 -5.18 4.04 -6.22
C ALA A 35 -5.91 5.37 -6.45
N ILE A 36 -5.26 6.49 -6.13
CA ILE A 36 -5.81 7.84 -6.34
C ILE A 36 -6.00 8.10 -7.84
N ARG A 37 -5.02 7.76 -8.67
CA ARG A 37 -5.14 7.98 -10.12
C ARG A 37 -6.22 7.10 -10.75
N LEU A 38 -6.38 5.86 -10.30
CA LEU A 38 -7.48 4.98 -10.72
C LEU A 38 -8.84 5.57 -10.30
N ALA A 39 -8.98 5.99 -9.05
CA ALA A 39 -10.20 6.60 -8.55
C ALA A 39 -10.54 7.89 -9.34
N ALA A 40 -9.58 8.77 -9.58
CA ALA A 40 -9.80 9.97 -10.39
C ALA A 40 -10.19 9.66 -11.84
N ARG A 41 -9.60 8.61 -12.44
CA ARG A 41 -9.85 8.23 -13.83
C ARG A 41 -11.20 7.55 -14.07
N PHE A 42 -11.70 6.82 -13.07
CA PHE A 42 -12.88 5.96 -13.18
C PHE A 42 -14.02 6.39 -12.22
N ASP A 43 -14.06 7.67 -11.82
CA ASP A 43 -15.04 8.24 -10.88
C ASP A 43 -15.25 7.36 -9.64
N GLY A 44 -14.13 7.06 -8.98
CA GLY A 44 -14.04 6.18 -7.84
C GLY A 44 -13.67 6.88 -6.54
N GLU A 45 -13.68 6.10 -5.47
CA GLU A 45 -13.29 6.52 -4.13
C GLU A 45 -12.33 5.51 -3.51
N VAL A 46 -11.36 5.99 -2.73
CA VAL A 46 -10.33 5.15 -2.13
C VAL A 46 -10.78 4.67 -0.76
N ILE A 47 -10.63 3.37 -0.48
CA ILE A 47 -10.88 2.77 0.83
C ILE A 47 -9.53 2.30 1.37
N ASN A 48 -9.04 2.95 2.42
CA ASN A 48 -7.76 2.62 3.02
C ASN A 48 -7.81 1.23 3.67
N SER A 49 -6.79 0.40 3.43
CA SER A 49 -6.60 -0.90 4.07
C SER A 49 -5.26 -1.02 4.80
N ASP A 50 -4.72 0.10 5.29
CA ASP A 50 -3.55 0.14 6.15
C ASP A 50 -3.97 0.34 7.62
N LYS A 51 -3.73 -0.68 8.44
CA LYS A 51 -4.13 -0.72 9.85
C LYS A 51 -3.61 0.46 10.68
N ILE A 52 -2.46 1.01 10.33
CA ILE A 52 -1.87 2.12 11.09
C ILE A 52 -2.48 3.45 10.63
N GLN A 53 -2.74 3.59 9.33
CA GLN A 53 -3.34 4.81 8.76
C GLN A 53 -4.82 4.99 9.10
N ALA A 54 -5.50 3.93 9.55
CA ALA A 54 -6.87 4.00 10.07
C ALA A 54 -6.99 4.83 11.35
N HIS A 55 -5.91 4.92 12.15
CA HIS A 55 -5.90 5.70 13.38
C HIS A 55 -5.64 7.19 13.12
N ASP A 56 -6.11 8.05 14.00
CA ASP A 56 -5.77 9.47 14.01
C ASP A 56 -4.33 9.73 14.50
N GLY A 57 -3.81 10.91 14.14
CA GLY A 57 -2.46 11.34 14.51
C GLY A 57 -1.36 10.80 13.60
N PHE A 58 -0.14 11.25 13.89
CA PHE A 58 1.12 10.83 13.26
C PHE A 58 1.14 10.76 11.72
N PRO A 59 0.61 11.75 10.97
CA PRO A 59 0.55 11.69 9.50
C PRO A 59 1.91 11.46 8.80
N VAL A 60 3.02 11.95 9.34
CA VAL A 60 4.36 11.75 8.74
C VAL A 60 4.83 10.32 8.96
N ILE A 61 4.86 9.85 10.20
CA ILE A 61 5.28 8.49 10.60
C ILE A 61 4.41 7.43 9.95
N THR A 62 3.09 7.65 9.91
CA THR A 62 2.15 6.71 9.30
C THR A 62 2.08 6.86 7.77
N ASN A 63 2.78 7.85 7.21
CA ASN A 63 2.82 8.19 5.79
C ASN A 63 1.42 8.27 5.17
N LYS A 64 0.52 9.02 5.83
CA LYS A 64 -0.80 9.31 5.28
C LYS A 64 -0.66 10.19 4.04
N VAL A 65 -1.53 9.97 3.07
CA VAL A 65 -1.61 10.85 1.90
C VAL A 65 -2.12 12.23 2.31
N THR A 66 -1.44 13.27 1.84
CA THR A 66 -1.86 14.67 2.08
C THR A 66 -3.05 15.03 1.23
N ASP A 67 -3.74 16.13 1.55
CA ASP A 67 -4.91 16.56 0.77
C ASP A 67 -4.53 16.97 -0.67
N GLU A 68 -3.31 17.49 -0.87
CA GLU A 68 -2.76 17.77 -2.19
C GLU A 68 -2.56 16.47 -2.99
N GLU A 69 -1.99 15.43 -2.37
CA GLU A 69 -1.81 14.12 -3.01
C GLU A 69 -3.15 13.45 -3.35
N ARG A 70 -4.17 13.63 -2.50
CA ARG A 70 -5.53 13.11 -2.74
C ARG A 70 -6.18 13.72 -3.98
N ALA A 71 -5.80 14.94 -4.37
CA ALA A 71 -6.30 15.63 -5.56
C ALA A 71 -7.85 15.63 -5.66
N GLY A 72 -8.53 15.80 -4.52
CA GLY A 72 -9.99 15.81 -4.43
C GLY A 72 -10.68 14.43 -4.42
N VAL A 73 -9.94 13.33 -4.51
CA VAL A 73 -10.49 11.97 -4.40
C VAL A 73 -10.90 11.68 -2.96
N ALA A 74 -12.15 11.24 -2.77
CA ALA A 74 -12.66 10.85 -1.46
C ALA A 74 -11.92 9.62 -0.90
N HIS A 75 -11.58 9.66 0.39
CA HIS A 75 -10.90 8.59 1.10
C HIS A 75 -11.74 8.14 2.31
N HIS A 76 -11.93 6.82 2.43
CA HIS A 76 -12.58 6.17 3.57
C HIS A 76 -11.55 5.43 4.41
N LEU A 77 -11.81 5.32 5.71
CA LEU A 77 -10.98 4.60 6.68
C LEU A 77 -9.52 5.10 6.77
N LEU A 78 -9.29 6.37 6.41
CA LEU A 78 -8.00 7.04 6.51
C LEU A 78 -8.08 8.04 7.67
N GLY A 79 -7.73 7.59 8.87
CA GLY A 79 -8.08 8.26 10.13
C GLY A 79 -9.51 7.93 10.58
N GLY A 80 -9.93 8.59 11.66
CA GLY A 80 -11.24 8.45 12.31
C GLY A 80 -11.29 7.38 13.41
N VAL A 81 -10.26 6.54 13.53
CA VAL A 81 -10.12 5.63 14.68
C VAL A 81 -9.24 6.29 15.75
N SER A 82 -9.67 6.23 17.00
CA SER A 82 -8.87 6.77 18.12
C SER A 82 -7.43 6.21 18.12
N PRO A 83 -6.41 7.03 18.43
CA PRO A 83 -5.01 6.62 18.48
C PRO A 83 -4.74 5.38 19.33
N ASP A 84 -5.47 5.20 20.44
CA ASP A 84 -5.25 4.12 21.41
C ASP A 84 -6.23 2.94 21.24
N ALA A 85 -7.18 3.05 20.31
CA ALA A 85 -8.14 1.98 20.09
C ALA A 85 -7.50 0.76 19.42
N ASP A 86 -7.96 -0.44 19.77
CA ASP A 86 -7.62 -1.64 19.02
C ASP A 86 -8.59 -1.81 17.86
N PHE A 87 -8.14 -1.46 16.66
CA PHE A 87 -8.90 -1.69 15.43
C PHE A 87 -8.58 -3.09 14.88
N THR A 88 -9.53 -4.02 15.02
CA THR A 88 -9.30 -5.42 14.65
C THR A 88 -9.52 -5.65 13.14
N ALA A 89 -9.10 -6.81 12.64
CA ALA A 89 -9.39 -7.21 11.27
C ALA A 89 -10.89 -7.42 11.01
N GLU A 90 -11.65 -7.79 12.05
CA GLU A 90 -13.10 -7.93 11.98
C GLU A 90 -13.81 -6.57 11.95
N ASP A 91 -13.31 -5.60 12.72
CA ASP A 91 -13.78 -4.22 12.63
C ASP A 91 -13.52 -3.65 11.24
N PHE A 92 -12.30 -3.81 10.72
CA PHE A 92 -11.98 -3.43 9.36
C PHE A 92 -12.92 -4.09 8.34
N ARG A 93 -13.15 -5.40 8.43
CA ARG A 93 -14.04 -6.14 7.52
C ARG A 93 -15.43 -5.50 7.49
N ARG A 94 -16.02 -5.22 8.65
CA ARG A 94 -17.34 -4.60 8.78
C ARG A 94 -17.36 -3.20 8.16
N GLU A 95 -16.42 -2.34 8.57
CA GLU A 95 -16.40 -0.94 8.12
C GLU A 95 -16.05 -0.80 6.63
N ALA A 96 -15.12 -1.61 6.12
CA ALA A 96 -14.73 -1.61 4.72
C ALA A 96 -15.85 -2.17 3.82
N ALA A 97 -16.54 -3.24 4.22
CA ALA A 97 -17.70 -3.72 3.48
C ALA A 97 -18.82 -2.67 3.42
N ALA A 98 -19.06 -1.95 4.52
CA ALA A 98 -20.03 -0.86 4.55
C ALA A 98 -19.59 0.31 3.65
N ALA A 99 -18.31 0.67 3.64
CA ALA A 99 -17.76 1.70 2.76
C ALA A 99 -17.91 1.31 1.27
N VAL A 100 -17.53 0.08 0.91
CA VAL A 100 -17.71 -0.46 -0.46
C VAL A 100 -19.18 -0.37 -0.90
N ALA A 101 -20.11 -0.76 -0.04
CA ALA A 101 -21.54 -0.67 -0.35
C ALA A 101 -22.02 0.77 -0.54
N ARG A 102 -21.56 1.73 0.28
CA ARG A 102 -21.90 3.16 0.13
C ARG A 102 -21.35 3.75 -1.16
N VAL A 103 -20.09 3.46 -1.50
CA VAL A 103 -19.47 3.94 -2.74
C VAL A 103 -20.23 3.43 -3.96
N HIS A 104 -20.63 2.15 -3.96
CA HIS A 104 -21.48 1.61 -5.01
C HIS A 104 -22.89 2.24 -5.04
N ALA A 105 -23.51 2.49 -3.89
CA ALA A 105 -24.82 3.15 -3.83
C ALA A 105 -24.77 4.58 -4.40
N ALA A 106 -23.61 5.24 -4.35
CA ALA A 106 -23.35 6.53 -5.00
C ALA A 106 -23.02 6.41 -6.50
N GLY A 107 -23.02 5.20 -7.07
CA GLY A 107 -22.69 4.96 -8.49
C GLY A 107 -21.19 5.00 -8.81
N ARG A 108 -20.34 4.96 -7.79
CA ARG A 108 -18.87 5.13 -7.91
C ARG A 108 -18.11 3.81 -7.78
N LEU A 109 -16.85 3.81 -8.22
CA LEU A 109 -15.97 2.65 -8.16
C LEU A 109 -15.19 2.60 -6.84
N PRO A 110 -15.35 1.55 -6.00
CA PRO A 110 -14.52 1.38 -4.81
C PRO A 110 -13.12 0.88 -5.17
N VAL A 111 -12.10 1.60 -4.71
CA VAL A 111 -10.68 1.26 -4.86
C VAL A 111 -10.06 1.03 -3.48
N VAL A 112 -9.90 -0.22 -3.08
CA VAL A 112 -9.30 -0.60 -1.79
C VAL A 112 -7.78 -0.59 -1.90
N ALA A 113 -7.07 0.18 -1.07
CA ALA A 113 -5.62 0.31 -1.14
C ALA A 113 -4.95 0.41 0.23
N GLY A 114 -3.86 -0.34 0.45
CA GLY A 114 -3.15 -0.33 1.73
C GLY A 114 -2.15 -1.48 1.87
N GLY A 115 -1.31 -1.41 2.90
CA GLY A 115 -0.24 -2.40 3.14
C GLY A 115 -0.63 -3.54 4.08
N SER A 116 -1.82 -3.53 4.69
CA SER A 116 -2.22 -4.56 5.65
C SER A 116 -2.96 -5.71 4.96
N ASN A 117 -2.19 -6.66 4.44
CA ASN A 117 -2.73 -7.85 3.76
C ASN A 117 -3.70 -8.66 4.64
N THR A 118 -3.56 -8.60 5.97
CA THR A 118 -4.49 -9.24 6.91
C THR A 118 -5.89 -8.59 6.89
N TYR A 119 -5.96 -7.28 6.65
CA TYR A 119 -7.23 -6.56 6.52
C TYR A 119 -7.90 -6.89 5.18
N VAL A 120 -7.13 -6.86 4.08
CA VAL A 120 -7.64 -7.27 2.76
C VAL A 120 -8.13 -8.72 2.80
N GLU A 121 -7.36 -9.63 3.41
CA GLU A 121 -7.76 -11.02 3.60
C GLU A 121 -9.04 -11.16 4.42
N ALA A 122 -9.17 -10.44 5.53
CA ALA A 122 -10.38 -10.46 6.35
C ALA A 122 -11.61 -9.94 5.57
N LEU A 123 -11.44 -8.93 4.73
CA LEU A 123 -12.51 -8.42 3.86
C LEU A 123 -12.92 -9.45 2.80
N VAL A 124 -11.95 -10.01 2.08
CA VAL A 124 -12.18 -10.83 0.89
C VAL A 124 -12.56 -12.27 1.24
N ALA A 125 -11.80 -12.89 2.16
CA ALA A 125 -11.94 -14.30 2.53
C ALA A 125 -12.68 -14.53 3.86
N GLY A 126 -12.84 -13.48 4.68
CA GLY A 126 -13.58 -13.58 5.94
C GLY A 126 -15.07 -13.86 5.75
N GLY A 127 -15.75 -14.22 6.84
CA GLY A 127 -17.20 -14.44 6.84
C GLY A 127 -17.68 -15.52 5.87
N GLY A 128 -16.86 -16.54 5.61
CA GLY A 128 -17.19 -17.63 4.68
C GLY A 128 -17.13 -17.25 3.19
N GLY A 129 -16.41 -16.19 2.82
CA GLY A 129 -16.28 -15.75 1.43
C GLY A 129 -17.47 -14.94 0.91
N ALA A 130 -18.31 -14.40 1.80
CA ALA A 130 -19.47 -13.60 1.46
C ALA A 130 -19.13 -12.41 0.54
N PHE A 131 -17.93 -11.81 0.70
CA PHE A 131 -17.49 -10.70 -0.13
C PHE A 131 -17.25 -11.12 -1.59
N LEU A 132 -16.50 -12.19 -1.83
CA LEU A 132 -16.31 -12.76 -3.18
C LEU A 132 -17.62 -13.30 -3.79
N ALA A 133 -18.57 -13.70 -2.96
CA ALA A 133 -19.91 -14.05 -3.43
C ALA A 133 -20.69 -12.82 -3.91
N ALA A 134 -20.51 -11.65 -3.29
CA ALA A 134 -21.24 -10.42 -3.60
C ALA A 134 -20.60 -9.53 -4.67
N TYR A 135 -19.26 -9.54 -4.78
CA TYR A 135 -18.51 -8.62 -5.65
C TYR A 135 -17.59 -9.37 -6.62
N ASP A 136 -17.43 -8.83 -7.82
CA ASP A 136 -16.30 -9.19 -8.67
C ASP A 136 -15.11 -8.33 -8.28
N CYS A 137 -13.93 -8.95 -8.10
CA CYS A 137 -12.74 -8.29 -7.58
C CYS A 137 -11.59 -8.36 -8.59
N LEU A 138 -10.92 -7.23 -8.82
CA LEU A 138 -9.65 -7.18 -9.54
C LEU A 138 -8.53 -6.79 -8.57
N PHE A 139 -7.48 -7.59 -8.50
CA PHE A 139 -6.33 -7.34 -7.63
C PHE A 139 -5.12 -6.90 -8.47
N LEU A 140 -4.67 -5.67 -8.27
CA LEU A 140 -3.45 -5.13 -8.87
C LEU A 140 -2.35 -5.15 -7.81
N TRP A 141 -1.22 -5.78 -8.09
CA TRP A 141 -0.07 -5.84 -7.18
C TRP A 141 1.12 -5.08 -7.76
N THR A 142 1.46 -3.93 -7.17
CA THR A 142 2.71 -3.23 -7.51
C THR A 142 3.89 -3.87 -6.78
N ASP A 143 4.79 -4.47 -7.55
CA ASP A 143 5.98 -5.19 -7.08
C ASP A 143 7.27 -4.42 -7.44
N VAL A 144 8.32 -4.60 -6.64
CA VAL A 144 9.63 -3.95 -6.84
C VAL A 144 10.71 -4.95 -6.43
N ALA A 145 11.81 -5.00 -7.18
CA ALA A 145 12.96 -5.84 -6.86
C ALA A 145 13.48 -5.59 -5.42
N PRO A 146 13.81 -6.65 -4.64
CA PRO A 146 14.15 -6.54 -3.23
C PRO A 146 15.30 -5.56 -2.92
N ASP A 147 16.35 -5.54 -3.74
CA ASP A 147 17.53 -4.70 -3.50
C ASP A 147 17.20 -3.22 -3.64
N LEU A 148 16.43 -2.86 -4.67
CA LEU A 148 15.94 -1.50 -4.85
C LEU A 148 14.90 -1.11 -3.80
N LEU A 149 14.09 -2.07 -3.32
CA LEU A 149 13.13 -1.84 -2.26
C LEU A 149 13.82 -1.51 -0.92
N ARG A 150 14.96 -2.16 -0.60
CA ARG A 150 15.78 -1.80 0.58
C ARG A 150 16.27 -0.36 0.48
N TRP A 151 16.87 0.00 -0.64
CA TRP A 151 17.34 1.36 -0.86
C TRP A 151 16.19 2.38 -0.75
N TYR A 152 15.09 2.15 -1.45
CA TYR A 152 14.00 3.12 -1.54
C TYR A 152 13.27 3.30 -0.21
N THR A 153 13.09 2.22 0.57
CA THR A 153 12.51 2.32 1.91
C THR A 153 13.42 3.11 2.85
N ALA A 154 14.74 2.93 2.77
CA ALA A 154 15.68 3.74 3.54
C ALA A 154 15.64 5.23 3.14
N ALA A 155 15.70 5.53 1.84
CA ALA A 155 15.63 6.89 1.31
C ALA A 155 14.31 7.59 1.68
N ARG A 156 13.22 6.83 1.74
CA ARG A 156 11.92 7.33 2.19
C ARG A 156 11.90 7.64 3.69
N VAL A 157 12.56 6.84 4.54
CA VAL A 157 12.70 7.19 5.96
C VAL A 157 13.51 8.48 6.11
N ASP A 158 14.55 8.68 5.30
CA ASP A 158 15.30 9.95 5.29
C ASP A 158 14.41 11.14 4.90
N ASP A 159 13.50 10.94 3.94
CA ASP A 159 12.49 11.93 3.59
C ASP A 159 11.50 12.20 4.74
N MET A 160 11.05 11.15 5.43
CA MET A 160 10.17 11.29 6.59
C MET A 160 10.86 12.07 7.73
N VAL A 161 12.14 11.83 7.98
CA VAL A 161 12.95 12.61 8.94
C VAL A 161 13.00 14.08 8.53
N ARG A 162 13.30 14.38 7.26
CA ARG A 162 13.29 15.75 6.72
C ARG A 162 11.92 16.43 6.85
N ARG A 163 10.84 15.68 6.73
CA ARG A 163 9.45 16.15 6.87
C ARG A 163 8.97 16.25 8.32
N GLY A 164 9.84 15.98 9.30
CA GLY A 164 9.54 16.19 10.71
C GLY A 164 9.10 14.95 11.47
N LEU A 165 9.44 13.73 11.01
CA LEU A 165 9.19 12.49 11.75
C LEU A 165 9.63 12.57 13.22
N VAL A 166 10.82 13.13 13.47
CA VAL A 166 11.36 13.25 14.84
C VAL A 166 10.53 14.23 15.66
N GLY A 167 10.15 15.36 15.08
CA GLY A 167 9.27 16.34 15.72
C GLY A 167 7.90 15.76 16.05
N GLU A 168 7.34 14.97 15.15
CA GLU A 168 6.06 14.28 15.32
C GLU A 168 6.13 13.21 16.40
N ALA A 169 7.19 12.39 16.42
CA ALA A 169 7.44 11.40 17.47
C ALA A 169 7.59 12.08 18.85
N ARG A 170 8.34 13.18 18.91
CA ARG A 170 8.54 13.99 20.13
C ARG A 170 7.23 14.59 20.64
N ALA A 171 6.42 15.17 19.76
CA ALA A 171 5.14 15.77 20.12
C ALA A 171 4.16 14.73 20.71
N GLY A 172 4.23 13.50 20.23
CA GLY A 172 3.43 12.39 20.74
C GLY A 172 4.09 11.61 21.88
N PHE A 173 5.30 11.96 22.35
CA PHE A 173 6.05 11.10 23.25
C PHE A 173 5.37 10.90 24.61
N ASP A 174 5.33 9.64 25.06
CA ASP A 174 4.93 9.25 26.40
C ASP A 174 5.88 8.14 26.87
N ALA A 175 6.48 8.34 28.04
CA ALA A 175 7.42 7.36 28.62
C ALA A 175 6.72 6.10 29.11
N GLY A 176 5.42 6.17 29.40
CA GLY A 176 4.59 5.02 29.75
C GLY A 176 3.88 4.37 28.55
N ALA A 177 4.21 4.76 27.31
CA ALA A 177 3.48 4.33 26.12
C ALA A 177 3.48 2.81 25.93
N ASP A 178 2.29 2.25 25.67
CA ASP A 178 2.13 0.87 25.21
C ASP A 178 2.24 0.82 23.67
N TYR A 179 3.41 0.38 23.18
CA TYR A 179 3.67 0.21 21.75
C TYR A 179 3.03 -1.03 21.12
N THR A 180 2.19 -1.78 21.85
CA THR A 180 1.51 -2.97 21.34
C THR A 180 0.10 -2.70 20.80
N ARG A 181 -0.41 -1.47 20.92
CA ARG A 181 -1.79 -1.12 20.57
C ARG A 181 -1.91 0.11 19.68
N GLY A 182 -3.06 0.22 19.01
CA GLY A 182 -3.44 1.38 18.21
C GLY A 182 -2.37 1.87 17.22
N VAL A 183 -2.25 3.20 17.13
CA VAL A 183 -1.26 3.90 16.29
C VAL A 183 0.16 3.80 16.83
N ARG A 184 0.33 3.54 18.13
CA ARG A 184 1.65 3.44 18.79
C ARG A 184 2.49 2.31 18.23
N ARG A 185 1.88 1.30 17.60
CA ARG A 185 2.57 0.25 16.84
C ARG A 185 3.28 0.74 15.57
N ALA A 186 3.11 1.99 15.16
CA ALA A 186 3.72 2.52 13.94
C ALA A 186 5.25 2.48 14.05
N ILE A 187 5.89 1.89 13.03
CA ILE A 187 7.34 1.96 12.84
C ILE A 187 7.74 3.43 12.80
N GLY A 188 8.62 3.85 13.69
CA GLY A 188 8.97 5.24 13.96
C GLY A 188 8.77 5.63 15.42
N LEU A 189 7.76 5.08 16.10
CA LEU A 189 7.44 5.44 17.48
C LEU A 189 8.23 4.60 18.51
N PRO A 190 8.21 3.25 18.46
CA PRO A 190 9.00 2.44 19.40
C PRO A 190 10.50 2.70 19.29
N GLU A 191 11.01 2.84 18.07
CA GLU A 191 12.44 3.03 17.77
C GLU A 191 12.96 4.37 18.32
N MET A 192 12.10 5.40 18.36
CA MET A 192 12.45 6.71 18.89
C MET A 192 12.38 6.79 20.42
N HIS A 193 11.82 5.78 21.10
CA HIS A 193 11.55 5.85 22.54
C HIS A 193 12.81 6.13 23.36
N GLY A 194 13.89 5.38 23.13
CA GLY A 194 15.14 5.53 23.87
C GLY A 194 15.76 6.92 23.69
N TYR A 195 15.78 7.41 22.45
CA TYR A 195 16.27 8.75 22.11
C TYR A 195 15.44 9.84 22.83
N LEU A 196 14.11 9.76 22.75
CA LEU A 196 13.21 10.76 23.34
C LEU A 196 13.21 10.73 24.88
N LEU A 197 13.42 9.56 25.48
CA LEU A 197 13.58 9.43 26.92
C LEU A 197 14.86 10.14 27.40
N ALA A 198 15.99 9.86 26.75
CA ALA A 198 17.28 10.49 27.06
C ALA A 198 17.26 12.01 26.83
N GLU A 199 16.63 12.45 25.73
CA GLU A 199 16.42 13.87 25.45
C GLU A 199 15.65 14.57 26.58
N ARG A 200 14.58 13.94 27.08
CA ARG A 200 13.74 14.50 28.15
C ARG A 200 14.44 14.50 29.52
N GLU A 201 15.26 13.51 29.80
CA GLU A 201 15.96 13.35 31.08
C GLU A 201 17.18 14.27 31.23
N GLY A 202 17.47 15.10 30.23
CA GLY A 202 18.43 16.19 30.34
C GLY A 202 19.79 15.90 29.72
N GLY A 203 19.87 15.02 28.71
CA GLY A 203 21.06 14.84 27.86
C GLY A 203 21.41 16.05 26.98
N ALA A 204 21.23 17.27 27.47
CA ALA A 204 21.46 18.54 26.77
C ALA A 204 22.14 19.56 27.71
N GLY A 205 23.18 19.12 28.42
CA GLY A 205 23.92 19.94 29.39
C GLY A 205 25.45 20.01 29.16
N ALA A 206 26.04 19.02 28.49
CA ALA A 206 27.48 18.94 28.17
C ALA A 206 27.72 18.45 26.73
N GLU A 207 28.87 18.80 26.12
CA GLU A 207 29.23 18.38 24.74
C GLU A 207 29.19 16.84 24.55
N ASP A 208 29.62 16.09 25.57
CA ASP A 208 29.56 14.61 25.55
C ASP A 208 28.11 14.08 25.52
N ASP A 209 27.15 14.81 26.08
CA ASP A 209 25.73 14.42 26.08
C ASP A 209 25.09 14.66 24.70
N ASP A 210 25.50 15.72 24.00
CA ASP A 210 25.02 16.05 22.65
C ASP A 210 25.47 14.99 21.63
N ASP A 211 26.73 14.55 21.69
CA ASP A 211 27.27 13.49 20.83
C ASP A 211 26.58 12.14 21.11
N LEU A 212 26.32 11.82 22.37
CA LEU A 212 25.57 10.63 22.76
C LEU A 212 24.15 10.67 22.20
N LEU A 213 23.46 11.80 22.36
CA LEU A 213 22.08 11.97 21.91
C LEU A 213 21.97 11.91 20.38
N ALA A 214 22.93 12.50 19.66
CA ALA A 214 23.05 12.36 18.21
C ALA A 214 23.24 10.91 17.79
N GLY A 215 24.13 10.17 18.47
CA GLY A 215 24.33 8.73 18.23
C GLY A 215 23.07 7.89 18.48
N MET A 216 22.29 8.21 19.51
CA MET A 216 21.00 7.56 19.78
C MET A 216 19.97 7.85 18.69
N LEU A 217 19.89 9.09 18.21
CA LEU A 217 19.01 9.46 17.11
C LEU A 217 19.37 8.71 15.83
N GLU A 218 20.65 8.65 15.47
CA GLU A 218 21.14 7.91 14.31
C GLU A 218 20.82 6.42 14.41
N ALA A 219 20.98 5.82 15.59
CA ALA A 219 20.63 4.43 15.86
C ALA A 219 19.12 4.19 15.69
N ALA A 220 18.28 5.07 16.24
CA ALA A 220 16.83 5.00 16.10
C ALA A 220 16.39 5.11 14.63
N VAL A 221 16.92 6.08 13.87
CA VAL A 221 16.63 6.21 12.43
C VAL A 221 17.06 4.96 11.65
N ARG A 222 18.21 4.38 11.98
CA ARG A 222 18.69 3.13 11.37
C ARG A 222 17.75 1.96 11.66
N GLU A 223 17.28 1.85 12.90
CA GLU A 223 16.31 0.82 13.28
C GLU A 223 14.98 0.98 12.53
N ILE A 224 14.48 2.21 12.35
CA ILE A 224 13.28 2.49 11.54
C ILE A 224 13.47 1.98 10.12
N LYS A 225 14.64 2.22 9.50
CA LYS A 225 14.95 1.73 8.14
C LYS A 225 14.92 0.20 8.08
N ASP A 226 15.54 -0.46 9.04
CA ASP A 226 15.60 -1.92 9.10
C ASP A 226 14.22 -2.56 9.38
N ASN A 227 13.45 -2.01 10.33
CA ASN A 227 12.09 -2.43 10.64
C ASN A 227 11.16 -2.24 9.42
N THR A 228 11.29 -1.10 8.72
CA THR A 228 10.53 -0.81 7.49
C THR A 228 10.84 -1.83 6.39
N PHE A 229 12.12 -2.15 6.17
CA PHE A 229 12.50 -3.15 5.18
C PHE A 229 12.02 -4.56 5.57
N ARG A 230 12.10 -4.96 6.84
CA ARG A 230 11.55 -6.25 7.30
C ARG A 230 10.04 -6.34 7.09
N LEU A 231 9.32 -5.23 7.29
CA LEU A 231 7.90 -5.15 6.97
C LEU A 231 7.64 -5.39 5.47
N THR A 232 8.43 -4.82 4.57
CA THR A 232 8.23 -4.98 3.11
C THR A 232 8.38 -6.44 2.69
N VAL A 233 9.41 -7.12 3.19
CA VAL A 233 9.65 -8.55 2.94
C VAL A 233 8.45 -9.38 3.41
N SER A 234 7.94 -9.11 4.62
CA SER A 234 6.74 -9.78 5.15
C SER A 234 5.50 -9.52 4.28
N GLN A 235 5.32 -8.30 3.80
CA GLN A 235 4.20 -7.94 2.93
C GLN A 235 4.25 -8.65 1.59
N VAL A 236 5.42 -8.69 0.93
CA VAL A 236 5.59 -9.41 -0.34
C VAL A 236 5.31 -10.90 -0.16
N ALA A 237 5.85 -11.52 0.90
CA ALA A 237 5.60 -12.93 1.18
C ALA A 237 4.09 -13.23 1.39
N LYS A 238 3.38 -12.34 2.10
CA LYS A 238 1.92 -12.46 2.30
C LYS A 238 1.14 -12.30 0.99
N ILE A 239 1.50 -11.33 0.15
CA ILE A 239 0.83 -11.15 -1.15
C ILE A 239 1.02 -12.39 -2.02
N ARG A 240 2.26 -12.92 -2.13
CA ARG A 240 2.53 -14.16 -2.88
C ARG A 240 1.69 -15.33 -2.39
N ARG A 241 1.52 -15.48 -1.06
CA ARG A 241 0.63 -16.49 -0.47
C ARG A 241 -0.82 -16.27 -0.89
N LEU A 242 -1.32 -15.03 -0.81
CA LEU A 242 -2.68 -14.67 -1.19
C LEU A 242 -2.94 -14.93 -2.68
N SER A 243 -1.99 -14.61 -3.57
CA SER A 243 -2.09 -14.88 -5.01
C SER A 243 -2.20 -16.36 -5.38
N ALA A 244 -1.88 -17.27 -4.46
CA ALA A 244 -2.04 -18.71 -4.64
C ALA A 244 -3.41 -19.22 -4.19
N LEU A 245 -4.24 -18.39 -3.54
CA LEU A 245 -5.55 -18.79 -3.05
C LEU A 245 -6.62 -18.74 -4.15
N PRO A 246 -7.61 -19.64 -4.14
CA PRO A 246 -8.75 -19.57 -5.05
C PRO A 246 -9.49 -18.23 -4.93
N GLY A 247 -9.85 -17.61 -6.07
CA GLY A 247 -10.55 -16.33 -6.12
C GLY A 247 -9.66 -15.09 -6.04
N TRP A 248 -8.35 -15.25 -5.86
CA TRP A 248 -7.37 -14.16 -5.84
C TRP A 248 -6.64 -14.06 -7.18
N ASP A 249 -7.32 -13.50 -8.19
CA ASP A 249 -6.70 -13.19 -9.49
C ASP A 249 -5.80 -11.94 -9.38
N VAL A 250 -4.61 -12.12 -8.82
CA VAL A 250 -3.63 -11.05 -8.59
C VAL A 250 -2.80 -10.80 -9.84
N ARG A 251 -2.98 -9.62 -10.43
CA ARG A 251 -2.23 -9.10 -11.57
C ARG A 251 -1.02 -8.31 -11.10
N ARG A 252 0.17 -8.89 -11.25
CA ARG A 252 1.43 -8.26 -10.86
C ARG A 252 1.85 -7.20 -11.88
N VAL A 253 2.32 -6.07 -11.37
CA VAL A 253 2.85 -4.93 -12.13
C VAL A 253 4.21 -4.59 -11.57
N ASP A 254 5.25 -4.70 -12.39
CA ASP A 254 6.63 -4.50 -11.98
C ASP A 254 7.03 -3.01 -12.06
N ALA A 255 7.19 -2.37 -10.91
CA ALA A 255 7.60 -0.98 -10.79
C ALA A 255 9.11 -0.81 -10.59
N THR A 256 9.91 -1.87 -10.76
CA THR A 256 11.36 -1.87 -10.53
C THR A 256 12.08 -0.80 -11.35
N ALA A 257 11.75 -0.67 -12.64
CA ALA A 257 12.36 0.35 -13.51
C ALA A 257 12.11 1.78 -13.02
N VAL A 258 10.95 2.04 -12.40
CA VAL A 258 10.63 3.34 -11.81
C VAL A 258 11.55 3.64 -10.63
N VAL A 259 11.74 2.66 -9.74
CA VAL A 259 12.59 2.82 -8.56
C VAL A 259 14.07 2.92 -8.95
N ALA A 260 14.50 2.20 -9.98
CA ALA A 260 15.85 2.33 -10.54
C ALA A 260 16.11 3.77 -11.03
N ARG A 261 15.17 4.36 -11.78
CA ARG A 261 15.27 5.77 -12.22
C ARG A 261 15.33 6.73 -11.04
N MET A 262 14.54 6.49 -9.99
CA MET A 262 14.59 7.30 -8.76
C MET A 262 15.97 7.21 -8.08
N ALA A 263 16.59 6.03 -8.06
CA ALA A 263 17.93 5.83 -7.49
C ALA A 263 19.02 6.59 -8.26
N GLU A 264 18.84 6.76 -9.56
CA GLU A 264 19.71 7.58 -10.42
C GLU A 264 19.45 9.09 -10.29
N GLY A 265 18.41 9.51 -9.56
CA GLY A 265 17.95 10.90 -9.55
C GLY A 265 17.33 11.34 -10.89
N ALA A 266 16.97 10.40 -11.76
CA ALA A 266 16.45 10.66 -13.09
C ALA A 266 14.93 10.95 -13.06
N PRO A 267 14.41 11.71 -14.05
CA PRO A 267 12.97 11.80 -14.28
C PRO A 267 12.37 10.41 -14.48
N HIS A 268 11.32 10.10 -13.74
CA HIS A 268 10.72 8.75 -13.70
C HIS A 268 9.21 8.77 -13.98
N GLY A 269 8.63 9.94 -14.27
CA GLY A 269 7.18 10.09 -14.51
C GLY A 269 6.69 9.35 -15.75
N GLU A 270 7.46 9.39 -16.83
CA GLU A 270 7.17 8.65 -18.06
C GLU A 270 7.34 7.14 -17.87
N THR A 271 8.45 6.71 -17.25
CA THR A 271 8.64 5.29 -16.90
C THR A 271 7.50 4.76 -16.05
N TRP A 272 7.05 5.52 -15.05
CA TRP A 272 5.89 5.14 -14.23
C TRP A 272 4.60 5.06 -15.04
N ARG A 273 4.40 5.97 -15.99
CA ARG A 273 3.24 5.95 -16.89
C ARG A 273 3.21 4.65 -17.69
N GLU A 274 4.32 4.32 -18.34
CA GLU A 274 4.42 3.17 -19.26
C GLU A 274 4.37 1.83 -18.54
N VAL A 275 5.11 1.67 -17.43
CA VAL A 275 5.25 0.35 -16.78
C VAL A 275 4.25 0.10 -15.67
N VAL A 276 3.63 1.15 -15.12
CA VAL A 276 2.63 1.02 -14.03
C VAL A 276 1.26 1.50 -14.46
N TRP A 277 1.12 2.74 -14.91
CA TRP A 277 -0.20 3.35 -15.13
C TRP A 277 -0.96 2.72 -16.30
N GLU A 278 -0.39 2.75 -17.51
CA GLU A 278 -1.07 2.29 -18.72
C GLU A 278 -1.52 0.83 -18.63
N PRO A 279 -0.70 -0.12 -18.14
CA PRO A 279 -1.13 -1.49 -17.90
C PRO A 279 -2.28 -1.59 -16.88
N CYS A 280 -2.23 -0.82 -15.79
CA CYS A 280 -3.29 -0.81 -14.78
C CYS A 280 -4.60 -0.22 -15.32
N GLU A 281 -4.51 0.90 -16.05
CA GLU A 281 -5.67 1.54 -16.68
C GLU A 281 -6.33 0.59 -17.68
N GLU A 282 -5.55 -0.11 -18.50
CA GLU A 282 -6.06 -1.09 -19.45
C GLU A 282 -6.75 -2.27 -18.74
N MET A 283 -6.10 -2.86 -17.72
CA MET A 283 -6.69 -3.96 -16.95
C MET A 283 -7.99 -3.55 -16.27
N VAL A 284 -8.06 -2.35 -15.69
CA VAL A 284 -9.28 -1.83 -15.06
C VAL A 284 -10.35 -1.55 -16.11
N SER A 285 -10.00 -0.91 -17.24
CA SER A 285 -10.96 -0.64 -18.32
C SER A 285 -11.59 -1.94 -18.82
N ARG A 286 -10.77 -2.95 -19.12
CA ARG A 286 -11.27 -4.27 -19.53
C ARG A 286 -12.13 -4.93 -18.47
N PHE A 287 -11.76 -4.83 -17.19
CA PHE A 287 -12.53 -5.40 -16.08
C PHE A 287 -13.90 -4.75 -15.90
N LEU A 288 -13.99 -3.42 -16.11
CA LEU A 288 -15.24 -2.68 -16.06
C LEU A 288 -16.10 -2.89 -17.30
N GLU A 289 -15.48 -3.02 -18.47
CA GLU A 289 -16.15 -3.26 -19.76
C GLU A 289 -16.61 -4.71 -19.94
N THR A 290 -15.96 -5.67 -19.28
CA THR A 290 -16.26 -7.10 -19.40
C THR A 290 -17.73 -7.34 -19.06
N PRO A 291 -18.58 -7.64 -20.07
CA PRO A 291 -19.93 -8.09 -19.80
C PRO A 291 -19.82 -9.48 -19.17
N ALA A 292 -20.81 -9.83 -18.34
CA ALA A 292 -20.98 -11.11 -17.65
C ALA A 292 -20.52 -12.39 -18.41
N ALA A 293 -20.52 -12.38 -19.75
CA ALA A 293 -20.21 -13.51 -20.61
C ALA A 293 -18.71 -13.78 -20.88
N ALA A 294 -17.80 -12.79 -20.79
CA ALA A 294 -16.40 -12.96 -21.24
C ALA A 294 -15.41 -13.42 -20.14
N ALA A 295 -15.74 -13.23 -18.85
CA ALA A 295 -14.89 -13.64 -17.73
C ALA A 295 -14.69 -15.18 -17.63
N ALA A 296 -15.62 -15.98 -18.17
CA ALA A 296 -15.57 -17.43 -18.14
C ALA A 296 -14.52 -18.05 -19.10
N VAL A 297 -14.03 -17.29 -20.10
CA VAL A 297 -13.02 -17.76 -21.05
C VAL A 297 -11.59 -17.50 -20.54
N VAL A 298 -11.41 -16.47 -19.70
CA VAL A 298 -10.09 -16.06 -19.18
C VAL A 298 -9.64 -16.90 -17.98
N ALA A 299 -10.54 -17.67 -17.36
CA ALA A 299 -10.24 -18.54 -16.22
C ALA A 299 -9.22 -19.67 -16.51
N ASN A 300 -8.91 -19.93 -17.79
CA ASN A 300 -7.90 -20.91 -18.21
C ASN A 300 -6.57 -20.31 -18.71
N GLY A 301 -6.36 -19.00 -18.57
CA GLY A 301 -5.11 -18.35 -18.98
C GLY A 301 -4.54 -17.47 -17.89
N LYS A 302 -3.70 -18.02 -17.01
CA LYS A 302 -2.71 -17.20 -16.30
C LYS A 302 -1.77 -16.64 -17.36
N VAL A 303 -2.03 -15.42 -17.80
CA VAL A 303 -1.05 -14.65 -18.58
C VAL A 303 -0.23 -13.88 -17.57
N ASP A 304 0.89 -14.47 -17.17
CA ASP A 304 1.99 -13.70 -16.61
C ASP A 304 2.49 -12.77 -17.73
N VAL A 305 2.27 -11.47 -17.60
CA VAL A 305 2.88 -10.51 -18.52
C VAL A 305 4.35 -10.41 -18.12
N ASN A 306 5.15 -11.30 -18.70
CA ASN A 306 6.59 -11.34 -18.49
C ASN A 306 7.25 -10.36 -19.48
N VAL A 307 7.55 -9.14 -19.02
CA VAL A 307 8.38 -8.22 -19.80
C VAL A 307 9.84 -8.47 -19.42
N GLY A 308 10.44 -9.41 -20.16
CA GLY A 308 11.89 -9.54 -20.40
C GLY A 308 12.84 -9.53 -19.21
N ASP A 309 13.31 -10.72 -18.81
CA ASP A 309 14.63 -10.88 -18.20
C ASP A 309 15.71 -10.40 -19.18
N ALA A 310 16.20 -9.18 -18.97
CA ALA A 310 17.46 -8.72 -19.53
C ALA A 310 18.48 -8.65 -18.39
N ALA A 311 19.18 -9.75 -18.19
CA ALA A 311 20.43 -9.77 -17.42
C ALA A 311 21.43 -8.81 -18.08
N ALA A 312 21.71 -7.69 -17.41
CA ALA A 312 22.87 -6.86 -17.70
C ALA A 312 23.58 -6.58 -16.37
N GLY A 313 24.87 -6.94 -16.34
CA GLY A 313 25.68 -7.05 -15.15
C GLY A 313 25.82 -5.74 -14.37
N VAL A 314 25.97 -5.93 -13.06
CA VAL A 314 26.38 -4.92 -12.08
C VAL A 314 27.80 -4.43 -12.42
N PRO A 315 28.04 -3.12 -12.62
CA PRO A 315 29.37 -2.56 -12.46
C PRO A 315 29.61 -2.29 -10.98
N GLN A 316 30.67 -2.89 -10.46
CA GLN A 316 31.17 -2.65 -9.12
C GLN A 316 31.94 -1.31 -9.04
N ALA A 317 31.60 -0.54 -8.01
CA ALA A 317 32.38 0.51 -7.32
C ALA A 317 32.74 1.83 -8.03
N ALA A 318 32.32 2.95 -7.40
CA ALA A 318 33.24 3.98 -6.91
C ALA A 318 32.53 4.87 -5.86
N ALA A 319 33.23 5.10 -4.74
CA ALA A 319 32.83 6.00 -3.67
C ALA A 319 33.13 7.47 -4.01
N ALA A 320 32.38 8.36 -3.35
CA ALA A 320 32.64 9.78 -3.09
C ALA A 320 32.55 10.78 -4.27
N ALA A 321 31.58 11.72 -4.19
CA ALA A 321 31.85 13.14 -3.91
C ALA A 321 30.59 14.03 -4.03
N ALA A 322 30.44 14.92 -3.04
CA ALA A 322 29.89 16.27 -3.08
C ALA A 322 28.45 16.53 -3.58
N VAL A 323 27.60 16.82 -2.60
CA VAL A 323 26.39 17.65 -2.71
C VAL A 323 26.78 19.07 -3.13
N ALA A 324 26.13 19.60 -4.16
CA ALA A 324 26.06 21.04 -4.43
C ALA A 324 24.65 21.42 -4.88
N ALA A 325 24.17 22.54 -4.34
CA ALA A 325 22.82 23.06 -4.36
C ALA A 325 22.39 23.75 -5.66
N GLY A 326 21.08 23.97 -5.80
CA GLY A 326 20.44 24.90 -6.75
C GLY A 326 19.02 24.44 -7.08
N VAL A 327 17.96 24.95 -6.44
CA VAL A 327 17.20 26.15 -6.86
C VAL A 327 16.89 26.12 -8.36
N VAL A 328 15.76 25.53 -8.76
CA VAL A 328 14.49 26.14 -9.21
C VAL A 328 13.47 25.01 -9.40
#